data_AF-A0A968H4P6-F1
#
_entry.id   AF-A0A968H4P6-F1
#
_cell.length_a   1.000
_cell.length_b   1.000
_cell.length_c   1.000
_cell.angle_alpha   90.00
_cell.angle_beta   90.00
_cell.angle_gamma   90.00
#
_symmetry.space_group_name_H-M   'P 1'
#
loop_
_entity.id
_entity.type
_entity.pdbx_description
1 polymer ?
#
loop_
_entity_poly.entity_id
_entity_poly.type
_entity_poly.pdbx_seq_one_letter_code
_entity_poly.pdbx_strand_id
1 'polypeptide(L)' 'MASSRMQTVLFDELEQECLNTVRYIEALKATRLSKNQKEDILGDLSASITHLRIKTELFDKYFEELS' A
#
# COMPACT_ATOMS: atom_id res chain seq x y z
N MET A 1 -0.19 7.84 25.81
CA MET A 1 -1.11 8.49 24.84
C MET A 1 -0.50 8.67 23.44
N ALA A 2 0.80 8.92 23.28
CA ALA A 2 1.43 9.05 21.95
C ALA A 2 1.49 7.72 21.15
N SER A 3 1.73 6.59 21.83
CA SER A 3 1.87 5.27 21.20
C SER A 3 0.60 4.77 20.49
N SER A 4 -0.59 4.97 21.07
CA SER A 4 -1.85 4.52 20.46
C SER A 4 -2.21 5.28 19.19
N ARG A 5 -1.88 6.59 19.11
CA ARG A 5 -2.14 7.40 17.92
C ARG A 5 -1.22 7.01 16.76
N MET A 6 0.04 6.71 17.04
CA MET A 6 1.01 6.28 16.03
C MET A 6 0.64 4.91 15.45
N GLN A 7 0.11 4.02 16.29
CA GLN A 7 -0.41 2.72 15.87
C GLN A 7 -1.63 2.84 14.95
N THR A 8 -2.60 3.69 15.28
CA THR A 8 -3.76 3.94 14.42
C THR A 8 -3.33 4.46 13.04
N VAL A 9 -2.39 5.42 13.01
CA VAL A 9 -1.86 5.96 11.75
C VAL A 9 -1.19 4.88 10.91
N LEU A 10 -0.36 4.02 11.50
CA LEU A 10 0.29 2.93 10.77
C LEU A 10 -0.73 1.96 10.15
N PHE A 11 -1.79 1.60 10.88
CA PHE A 11 -2.83 0.72 10.37
C PHE A 11 -3.65 1.36 9.25
N ASP A 12 -4.07 2.62 9.43
CA ASP A 12 -4.81 3.37 8.41
C ASP A 12 -3.98 3.50 7.13
N GLU A 13 -2.68 3.77 7.28
CA GLU A 13 -1.74 3.87 6.17
C GLU A 13 -1.50 2.54 5.45
N LEU A 14 -1.48 1.42 6.17
CA LEU A 14 -1.31 0.08 5.61
C LEU A 14 -2.58 -0.37 4.89
N GLU A 15 -3.76 -0.12 5.48
CA GLU A 15 -5.05 -0.36 4.84
C GLU A 15 -5.15 0.42 3.52
N GLN A 16 -4.82 1.71 3.55
CA GLN A 16 -4.92 2.56 2.37
C GLN A 16 -4.04 2.06 1.21
N GLU A 17 -2.82 1.58 1.48
CA GLU A 17 -1.96 1.06 0.40
C GLU A 17 -2.41 -0.31 -0.11
N CYS A 18 -2.98 -1.15 0.75
CA CYS A 18 -3.63 -2.40 0.32
C CYS A 18 -4.78 -2.08 -0.65
N LEU A 19 -5.64 -1.13 -0.29
CA LEU A 19 -6.74 -0.69 -1.14
C LEU A 19 -6.25 -0.08 -2.46
N ASN A 20 -5.21 0.75 -2.43
CA ASN A 20 -4.60 1.32 -3.64
C ASN A 20 -4.08 0.21 -4.57
N THR A 21 -3.31 -0.74 -4.03
CA THR A 21 -2.75 -1.86 -4.77
C THR A 21 -3.85 -2.69 -5.46
N VAL A 22 -4.93 -3.01 -4.73
CA VAL A 22 -6.09 -3.72 -5.30
C VAL A 22 -6.73 -2.87 -6.42
N ARG A 23 -6.95 -1.57 -6.21
CA ARG A 23 -7.52 -0.68 -7.23
C ARG A 23 -6.70 -0.66 -8.50
N TYR A 24 -5.37 -0.58 -8.42
CA TYR A 24 -4.50 -0.59 -9.60
C TYR A 24 -4.51 -1.94 -10.33
N ILE A 25 -4.55 -3.06 -9.59
CA ILE A 25 -4.70 -4.40 -10.18
C ILE A 25 -6.03 -4.51 -10.92
N GLU A 26 -7.14 -4.05 -10.33
CA GLU A 26 -8.44 -4.03 -10.99
C GLU A 26 -8.46 -3.11 -12.21
N ALA A 27 -7.81 -1.94 -12.13
CA ALA A 27 -7.66 -1.04 -13.27
C ALA A 27 -6.91 -1.70 -14.44
N LEU A 28 -5.85 -2.48 -14.16
CA LEU A 28 -5.10 -3.23 -15.18
C LEU A 28 -5.92 -4.34 -15.85
N LYS A 29 -6.96 -4.85 -15.18
CA LYS A 29 -7.89 -5.84 -15.75
C LYS A 29 -8.93 -5.22 -16.70
N ALA A 30 -9.07 -3.90 -16.70
CA ALA A 30 -10.02 -3.22 -17.58
C ALA A 30 -9.69 -3.50 -19.05
N THR A 31 -10.71 -3.83 -19.85
CA THR A 31 -10.53 -4.00 -21.28
C THR A 31 -10.32 -2.64 -21.94
N ARG A 32 -9.32 -2.53 -22.84
CA ARG A 32 -9.02 -1.33 -23.67
C ARG A 32 -8.23 -0.20 -22.99
N LEU A 33 -7.22 -0.53 -22.19
CA LEU A 33 -6.19 0.45 -21.82
C LEU A 33 -5.27 0.75 -23.01
N SER A 34 -4.99 2.04 -23.24
CA SER A 34 -3.86 2.42 -24.11
C SER A 34 -2.53 2.02 -23.46
N LYS A 35 -1.47 1.96 -24.27
CA LYS A 35 -0.12 1.64 -23.77
C LYS A 35 0.31 2.59 -22.65
N ASN A 36 0.13 3.90 -22.83
CA ASN A 36 0.52 4.91 -21.86
C ASN A 36 -0.27 4.75 -20.55
N GLN A 37 -1.59 4.58 -20.62
CA GLN A 37 -2.41 4.33 -19.41
C GLN A 37 -1.96 3.06 -18.67
N LYS A 38 -1.58 2.01 -19.39
CA LYS A 38 -1.07 0.79 -18.79
C LYS A 38 0.28 1.03 -18.10
N GLU A 39 1.18 1.80 -18.72
CA GLU A 39 2.47 2.18 -18.14
C GLU A 39 2.30 3.03 -16.88
N ASP A 40 1.39 4.00 -16.91
CA ASP A 40 1.07 4.85 -15.75
C ASP A 40 0.55 4.01 -14.58
N ILE A 41 -0.45 3.14 -14.82
CA ILE A 41 -1.02 2.28 -13.77
C ILE A 41 0.02 1.29 -13.22
N LEU A 42 0.92 0.77 -14.07
CA LEU A 42 2.00 -0.10 -13.62
C LEU A 42 3.02 0.66 -12.75
N GLY A 43 3.31 1.93 -13.08
CA GLY A 43 4.14 2.82 -12.28
C GLY A 43 3.53 3.04 -10.90
N ASP A 44 2.25 3.40 -10.85
CA ASP A 44 1.52 3.63 -9.61
C ASP A 44 1.43 2.35 -8.75
N LEU A 45 1.15 1.20 -9.37
CA LEU A 45 1.13 -0.09 -8.69
C LEU A 45 2.50 -0.42 -8.07
N SER A 46 3.58 -0.17 -8.81
CA SER A 46 4.96 -0.38 -8.31
C SER A 46 5.25 0.51 -7.09
N ALA A 47 4.80 1.76 -7.11
CA ALA A 47 4.94 2.67 -5.98
C ALA A 47 4.14 2.18 -4.74
N SER A 48 2.87 1.80 -4.90
CA SER A 48 2.07 1.26 -3.78
C SER A 48 2.63 -0.04 -3.22
N ILE A 49 3.16 -0.94 -4.05
CA ILE A 49 3.86 -2.16 -3.55
C ILE A 49 5.11 -1.78 -2.74
N THR A 50 5.86 -0.78 -3.18
CA THR A 50 7.04 -0.29 -2.45
C THR A 50 6.63 0.29 -1.09
N HIS A 51 5.57 1.09 -1.05
CA HIS A 51 5.04 1.63 0.21
C HIS A 51 4.53 0.53 1.14
N LEU A 52 3.83 -0.48 0.60
CA LEU A 52 3.39 -1.64 1.38
C LEU A 52 4.56 -2.33 2.06
N ARG A 53 5.64 -2.61 1.32
CA ARG A 53 6.84 -3.26 1.88
C ARG A 53 7.43 -2.48 3.06
N ILE A 54 7.57 -1.15 2.91
CA ILE A 54 8.08 -0.29 3.99
C ILE A 54 7.14 -0.34 5.20
N LYS A 55 5.82 -0.24 4.99
CA LYS A 55 4.83 -0.25 6.07
C LYS A 55 4.75 -1.61 6.76
N THR A 56 4.89 -2.72 6.04
CA THR A 56 4.96 -4.06 6.65
C THR A 56 6.22 -4.24 7.50
N GLU A 57 7.37 -3.71 7.07
CA GLU A 57 8.59 -3.74 7.90
C GLU A 57 8.42 -2.93 9.20
N LEU A 58 7.70 -1.81 9.17
CA LEU A 58 7.36 -1.03 10.37
C LEU A 58 6.37 -1.77 11.26
N PHE A 59 5.40 -2.45 10.67
CA PHE A 59 4.45 -3.28 11.41
C PHE A 59 5.12 -4.46 12.11
N ASP A 60 6.05 -5.14 11.44
CA ASP A 60 6.79 -6.26 12.04
C ASP A 60 7.61 -5.79 13.25
N LYS A 61 8.30 -4.66 13.15
CA LYS A 61 9.01 -4.05 14.29
C LYS A 61 8.07 -3.70 15.44
N TYR A 62 6.91 -3.13 15.12
CA TYR A 62 5.90 -2.84 16.12
C TYR A 62 5.41 -4.12 16.82
N PHE A 63 5.25 -5.21 16.07
CA PHE A 63 4.83 -6.50 16.62
C PHE A 63 5.91 -7.11 17.53
N GLU A 64 7.19 -7.02 17.16
CA GLU A 64 8.32 -7.45 18.00
C GLU A 64 8.40 -6.67 19.31
N GLU A 65 8.07 -5.37 19.31
CA GLU A 65 8.03 -4.55 20.53
C GLU A 65 6.89 -4.93 21.49
N LEU A 66 5.86 -5.63 21.01
CA LEU A 66 4.72 -6.11 21.82
C LEU A 66 4.96 -7.49 22.45
N SER A 67 5.86 -8.29 21.89
CA SER A 67 6.18 -9.67 22.31
C SER A 67 7.25 -9.74 23.40
#